data_AF-A0A7C5IRS3-F1
#
_entry.id   AF-A0A7C5IRS3-F1
#
_cell.length_a   1.000
_cell.length_b   1.000
_cell.length_c   1.000
_cell.angle_alpha   90.00
_cell.angle_beta   90.00
_cell.angle_gamma   90.00
#
_symmetry.space_group_name_H-M   'P 1'
#
loop_
_entity.id
_entity.type
_entity.pdbx_description
1 polymer ?
#
loop_
_entity_poly.entity_id
_entity_poly.type
_entity_poly.pdbx_seq_one_letter_code
_entity_poly.pdbx_strand_id
1 'polypeptide(L)'
;LVASAIYILNDYFDIEEDRKHPSKKSRPLASGAISVRNGLMLMALLLLLGGTGMYFISKEALLLTGIYVGNNLLYSFRLKHIAILDVTMIAVGFVLRLFIGSAAGEGSLPLSMWIILVTYLLALFLALAKRRDDVLLRAAGKKVRKSIDGYNLEFINGAMMIMASLTVVGYISYCTSEEVISRLGTEKLYFTVGFVVLGILRYMQITFVEEKSGSPTKVLMKDIFLQLTLAGWLITFILLVPAARHLIFG
;
A
#
# COMPACT_ATOMS: atom_id res chain seq x y z
N LEU A 1 -11.13 2.23 -9.76
CA LEU A 1 -11.68 1.18 -10.67
C LEU A 1 -10.61 0.17 -11.10
N VAL A 2 -9.56 0.61 -11.80
CA VAL A 2 -8.48 -0.29 -12.28
C VAL A 2 -7.83 -1.12 -11.16
N ALA A 3 -7.49 -0.50 -10.02
CA ALA A 3 -6.94 -1.23 -8.87
C ALA A 3 -7.88 -2.35 -8.36
N SER A 4 -9.19 -2.11 -8.33
CA SER A 4 -10.19 -3.11 -7.94
C SER A 4 -10.24 -4.26 -8.95
N ALA A 5 -10.16 -3.97 -10.25
CA ALA A 5 -10.07 -5.01 -11.27
C ALA A 5 -8.81 -5.88 -11.11
N ILE A 6 -7.67 -5.26 -10.81
CA ILE A 6 -6.42 -5.97 -10.51
C ILE A 6 -6.54 -6.85 -9.27
N TYR A 7 -7.25 -6.41 -8.23
CA TYR A 7 -7.51 -7.27 -7.07
C TYR A 7 -8.35 -8.50 -7.46
N ILE A 8 -9.36 -8.34 -8.31
CA ILE A 8 -10.15 -9.47 -8.84
C ILE A 8 -9.26 -10.41 -9.66
N LEU A 9 -8.39 -9.86 -10.51
CA LEU A 9 -7.45 -10.66 -11.31
C LEU A 9 -6.50 -11.47 -10.43
N ASN A 10 -5.94 -10.84 -9.39
CA ASN A 10 -5.05 -11.53 -8.46
C ASN A 10 -5.80 -12.62 -7.68
N ASP A 11 -7.01 -12.31 -7.17
CA ASP A 11 -7.85 -13.31 -6.48
C ASP A 11 -8.27 -14.45 -7.42
N TYR A 12 -8.41 -14.21 -8.74
CA TYR A 12 -8.66 -15.26 -9.73
C TYR A 12 -7.47 -16.22 -9.89
N PHE A 13 -6.24 -15.68 -10.00
CA PHE A 13 -5.04 -16.52 -10.06
C PHE A 13 -4.74 -17.24 -8.73
N ASP A 14 -5.23 -16.70 -7.62
CA ASP A 14 -5.01 -17.26 -6.28
C ASP A 14 -6.12 -18.22 -5.83
N ILE A 15 -7.19 -18.48 -6.61
CA ILE A 15 -8.36 -19.28 -6.18
C ILE A 15 -7.96 -20.60 -5.48
N GLU A 16 -7.08 -21.39 -6.11
CA GLU A 16 -6.69 -22.70 -5.56
C GLU A 16 -5.84 -22.61 -4.30
N GLU A 17 -4.95 -21.63 -4.24
CA GLU A 17 -4.10 -21.36 -3.07
C GLU A 17 -4.95 -20.82 -1.92
N ASP A 18 -5.84 -19.87 -2.20
CA ASP A 18 -6.70 -19.22 -1.22
C ASP A 18 -7.69 -20.20 -0.60
N ARG A 19 -8.25 -21.15 -1.36
CA ARG A 19 -9.08 -22.25 -0.83
C ARG A 19 -8.37 -23.06 0.27
N LYS A 20 -7.06 -23.21 0.16
CA LYS A 20 -6.23 -23.98 1.11
C LYS A 20 -5.75 -23.13 2.30
N HIS A 21 -5.90 -21.81 2.24
CA HIS A 21 -5.42 -20.88 3.25
C HIS A 21 -6.40 -20.72 4.43
N PRO A 22 -5.94 -20.67 5.70
CA PRO A 22 -6.81 -20.60 6.87
C PRO A 22 -7.86 -19.46 6.84
N SER A 23 -7.42 -18.27 6.44
CA SER A 23 -8.26 -17.06 6.40
C SER A 23 -8.64 -16.56 5.00
N LYS A 24 -7.94 -16.97 3.93
CA LYS A 24 -8.22 -16.48 2.57
C LYS A 24 -9.25 -17.36 1.84
N LYS A 25 -9.56 -18.54 2.36
CA LYS A 25 -10.62 -19.42 1.86
C LYS A 25 -12.01 -18.77 1.81
N SER A 26 -12.23 -17.74 2.64
CA SER A 26 -13.48 -16.97 2.69
C SER A 26 -13.54 -15.83 1.66
N ARG A 27 -12.53 -15.66 0.81
CA ARG A 27 -12.59 -14.67 -0.29
C ARG A 27 -13.71 -15.03 -1.26
N PRO A 28 -14.38 -14.06 -1.90
CA PRO A 28 -15.57 -14.32 -2.72
C PRO A 28 -15.37 -15.35 -3.84
N LEU A 29 -14.24 -15.29 -4.56
CA LEU A 29 -13.93 -16.25 -5.63
C LEU A 29 -13.50 -17.62 -5.08
N ALA A 30 -12.70 -17.65 -4.01
CA ALA A 30 -12.22 -18.90 -3.41
C ALA A 30 -13.37 -19.71 -2.77
N SER A 31 -14.27 -19.02 -2.05
CA SER A 31 -15.44 -19.60 -1.38
C SER A 31 -16.59 -19.95 -2.33
N GLY A 32 -16.60 -19.43 -3.55
CA GLY A 32 -17.70 -19.59 -4.50
C GLY A 32 -18.90 -18.66 -4.25
N ALA A 33 -18.80 -17.70 -3.33
CA ALA A 33 -19.85 -16.69 -3.11
C ALA A 33 -20.12 -15.84 -4.35
N ILE A 34 -19.12 -15.69 -5.24
CA ILE A 34 -19.27 -15.10 -6.58
C ILE A 34 -18.73 -16.11 -7.60
N SER A 35 -19.46 -16.35 -8.68
CA SER A 35 -19.00 -17.21 -9.76
C SER A 35 -17.79 -16.59 -10.48
N VAL A 36 -16.87 -17.44 -10.96
CA VAL A 36 -15.68 -16.99 -11.71
C VAL A 36 -16.07 -16.09 -12.88
N ARG A 37 -17.12 -16.47 -13.63
CA ARG A 37 -17.65 -15.68 -14.75
C ARG A 37 -18.08 -14.28 -14.32
N ASN A 38 -18.84 -14.16 -13.23
CA ASN A 38 -19.30 -12.85 -12.75
C ASN A 38 -18.14 -12.00 -12.24
N GLY A 39 -17.15 -12.61 -11.57
CA GLY A 39 -15.92 -11.95 -11.17
C GLY A 39 -15.15 -11.38 -12.37
N LEU A 40 -14.94 -12.18 -13.42
CA LEU A 40 -14.24 -11.73 -14.63
C LEU A 40 -15.03 -10.68 -15.41
N MET A 41 -16.36 -10.77 -15.47
CA MET A 41 -17.20 -9.71 -16.06
C MET A 41 -17.07 -8.39 -15.31
N LEU A 42 -17.12 -8.42 -13.97
CA LEU A 42 -16.92 -7.23 -13.15
C LEU A 42 -15.50 -6.66 -13.34
N MET A 43 -14.48 -7.52 -13.39
CA MET A 43 -13.11 -7.11 -13.69
C MET A 43 -13.02 -6.37 -15.03
N ALA A 44 -13.58 -6.94 -16.10
CA ALA A 44 -13.57 -6.33 -17.43
C ALA A 44 -14.30 -4.99 -17.45
N LEU A 45 -15.46 -4.89 -16.81
CA LEU A 45 -16.22 -3.65 -16.67
C LEU A 45 -15.41 -2.57 -15.94
N LEU A 46 -14.77 -2.93 -14.82
CA LEU A 46 -13.95 -2.00 -14.03
C LEU A 46 -12.70 -1.53 -14.78
N LEU A 47 -12.07 -2.39 -15.59
CA LEU A 47 -10.97 -2.01 -16.46
C LEU A 47 -11.42 -1.06 -17.56
N LEU A 48 -12.55 -1.36 -18.22
CA LEU A 48 -13.11 -0.52 -19.27
C LEU A 48 -13.44 0.87 -18.73
N LEU A 49 -14.26 0.95 -17.67
CA LEU A 49 -14.64 2.23 -17.07
C LEU A 49 -13.43 3.01 -16.53
N GLY A 50 -12.48 2.31 -15.89
CA GLY A 50 -11.27 2.94 -15.37
C GLY A 50 -10.34 3.46 -16.46
N GLY A 51 -10.14 2.70 -17.53
CA GLY A 51 -9.31 3.07 -18.67
C GLY A 51 -9.94 4.19 -19.50
N THR A 52 -11.23 4.11 -19.80
CA THR A 52 -11.98 5.18 -20.48
C THR A 52 -11.98 6.45 -19.64
N GLY A 53 -12.20 6.36 -18.32
CA GLY A 53 -12.09 7.52 -17.44
C GLY A 53 -10.73 8.19 -17.51
N MET A 54 -9.64 7.42 -17.46
CA MET A 54 -8.28 7.96 -17.60
C MET A 54 -8.01 8.58 -18.97
N TYR A 55 -8.55 8.01 -20.04
CA TYR A 55 -8.42 8.57 -21.40
C TYR A 55 -8.95 10.00 -21.50
N PHE A 56 -10.05 10.32 -20.80
CA PHE A 56 -10.62 11.67 -20.76
C PHE A 56 -9.91 12.62 -19.79
N ILE A 57 -9.14 12.09 -18.83
CA ILE A 57 -8.43 12.90 -17.84
C ILE A 57 -7.04 13.29 -18.38
N SER A 58 -6.19 12.32 -18.70
CA SER A 58 -4.80 12.58 -19.08
C SER A 58 -4.21 11.38 -19.82
N LYS A 59 -3.60 11.64 -20.99
CA LYS A 59 -2.88 10.60 -21.76
C LYS A 59 -1.69 10.03 -20.99
N GLU A 60 -1.01 10.87 -20.21
CA GLU A 60 0.10 10.44 -19.34
C GLU A 60 -0.41 9.53 -18.22
N ALA A 61 -1.50 9.92 -17.55
CA ALA A 61 -2.12 9.08 -16.52
C ALA A 61 -2.61 7.74 -17.08
N LEU A 62 -3.14 7.72 -18.31
CA LEU A 62 -3.53 6.49 -19.00
C LEU A 62 -2.33 5.59 -19.29
N LEU A 63 -1.22 6.14 -19.78
CA LEU A 63 0.02 5.37 -20.02
C LEU A 63 0.56 4.76 -18.72
N LEU A 64 0.67 5.57 -17.67
CA LEU A 64 1.10 5.11 -16.34
C LEU A 64 0.16 4.04 -15.76
N THR A 65 -1.15 4.17 -16.01
CA THR A 65 -2.14 3.15 -15.65
C THR A 65 -1.91 1.84 -16.41
N GLY A 66 -1.54 1.90 -17.69
CA GLY A 66 -1.13 0.74 -18.47
C GLY A 66 0.12 0.05 -17.90
N ILE A 67 1.14 0.83 -17.52
CA ILE A 67 2.35 0.31 -16.85
C ILE A 67 1.99 -0.33 -15.51
N TYR A 68 1.11 0.28 -14.73
CA TYR A 68 0.60 -0.27 -13.48
C TYR A 68 -0.14 -1.61 -13.68
N VAL A 69 -0.97 -1.73 -14.72
CA VAL A 69 -1.62 -3.00 -15.08
C VAL A 69 -0.57 -4.03 -15.47
N GLY A 70 0.41 -3.67 -16.30
CA GLY A 70 1.55 -4.51 -16.65
C GLY A 70 2.30 -5.04 -15.42
N ASN A 71 2.69 -4.16 -14.50
CA ASN A 71 3.34 -4.52 -13.23
C ASN A 71 2.55 -5.59 -12.45
N ASN A 72 1.22 -5.45 -12.39
CA ASN A 72 0.36 -6.41 -11.69
C ASN A 72 0.16 -7.72 -12.44
N LEU A 73 0.18 -7.71 -13.77
CA LEU A 73 0.21 -8.92 -14.58
C LEU A 73 1.51 -9.70 -14.33
N LEU A 74 2.67 -9.04 -14.48
CA LEU A 74 3.98 -9.66 -14.19
C LEU A 74 4.04 -10.22 -12.77
N TYR A 75 3.52 -9.48 -11.79
CA TYR A 75 3.37 -9.93 -10.41
C TYR A 75 2.54 -11.21 -10.32
N SER A 76 1.31 -11.19 -10.84
CA SER A 76 0.34 -12.27 -10.70
C SER A 76 0.78 -13.56 -11.40
N PHE A 77 1.47 -13.46 -12.54
CA PHE A 77 1.92 -14.61 -13.32
C PHE A 77 3.16 -15.31 -12.75
N ARG A 78 4.13 -14.55 -12.23
CA ARG A 78 5.45 -15.15 -11.89
C ARG A 78 6.13 -14.52 -10.68
N LEU A 79 6.20 -13.20 -10.63
CA LEU A 79 7.09 -12.54 -9.67
C LEU A 79 6.62 -12.66 -8.22
N LYS A 80 5.32 -12.92 -7.98
CA LYS A 80 4.80 -13.20 -6.63
C LYS A 80 5.38 -14.45 -5.97
N HIS A 81 6.02 -15.34 -6.72
CA HIS A 81 6.61 -16.58 -6.21
C HIS A 81 8.11 -16.46 -5.88
N ILE A 82 8.73 -15.30 -6.14
CA ILE A 82 10.15 -15.05 -5.89
C ILE A 82 10.26 -14.11 -4.68
N ALA A 83 10.98 -14.52 -3.64
CA ALA A 83 11.22 -13.69 -2.46
C ALA A 83 11.91 -12.38 -2.84
N ILE A 84 11.68 -11.33 -2.05
CA ILE A 84 12.08 -9.93 -2.27
C ILE A 84 11.34 -9.29 -3.46
N LEU A 85 11.31 -9.94 -4.63
CA LEU A 85 10.55 -9.43 -5.78
C LEU A 85 9.05 -9.34 -5.46
N ASP A 86 8.50 -10.26 -4.68
CA ASP A 86 7.10 -10.23 -4.32
C ASP A 86 6.69 -9.01 -3.48
N VAL A 87 7.55 -8.51 -2.59
CA VAL A 87 7.30 -7.28 -1.83
C VAL A 87 7.68 -6.02 -2.61
N THR A 88 8.73 -6.07 -3.42
CA THR A 88 9.17 -4.95 -4.28
C THR A 88 8.12 -4.60 -5.33
N MET A 89 7.55 -5.60 -6.01
CA MET A 89 6.50 -5.35 -7.03
C MET A 89 5.23 -4.74 -6.43
N ILE A 90 4.91 -5.07 -5.17
CA ILE A 90 3.82 -4.42 -4.43
C ILE A 90 4.16 -2.95 -4.19
N ALA A 91 5.37 -2.65 -3.70
CA ALA A 91 5.82 -1.30 -3.41
C ALA A 91 5.90 -0.41 -4.66
N VAL A 92 6.45 -0.93 -5.76
CA VAL A 92 6.43 -0.29 -7.09
C VAL A 92 4.99 0.01 -7.52
N GLY A 93 4.05 -0.90 -7.29
CA GLY A 93 2.63 -0.68 -7.58
C GLY A 93 1.99 0.45 -6.76
N PHE A 94 2.48 0.75 -5.55
CA PHE A 94 2.06 1.94 -4.79
C PHE A 94 2.66 3.22 -5.37
N VAL A 95 3.94 3.20 -5.74
CA VAL A 95 4.62 4.34 -6.38
C VAL A 95 3.99 4.68 -7.73
N LEU A 96 3.68 3.70 -8.58
CA LEU A 96 3.00 3.93 -9.85
C LEU A 96 1.64 4.61 -9.66
N ARG A 97 0.89 4.24 -8.61
CA ARG A 97 -0.38 4.91 -8.27
C ARG A 97 -0.20 6.37 -7.86
N LEU A 98 0.91 6.68 -7.18
CA LEU A 98 1.26 8.06 -6.85
C LEU A 98 1.53 8.89 -8.12
N PHE A 99 2.30 8.34 -9.08
CA PHE A 99 2.53 8.98 -10.37
C PHE A 99 1.25 9.13 -11.20
N ILE A 100 0.37 8.11 -11.23
CA ILE A 100 -0.93 8.21 -11.90
C ILE A 100 -1.75 9.35 -11.31
N GLY A 101 -1.78 9.49 -9.98
CA GLY A 101 -2.50 10.57 -9.30
C GLY A 101 -1.94 11.96 -9.63
N SER A 102 -0.62 12.12 -9.65
CA SER A 102 0.06 13.36 -10.06
C SER A 102 -0.25 13.74 -11.52
N ALA A 103 -0.14 12.78 -12.45
CA ALA A 103 -0.42 12.99 -13.88
C ALA A 103 -1.90 13.22 -14.21
N ALA A 104 -2.81 12.81 -13.31
CA ALA A 104 -4.25 13.05 -13.42
C ALA A 104 -4.67 14.41 -12.84
N GLY A 105 -3.82 15.03 -12.00
CA GLY A 105 -4.08 16.34 -11.42
C GLY A 105 -3.85 17.47 -12.43
N GLU A 106 -4.56 18.58 -12.25
CA GLU A 106 -4.36 19.78 -13.06
C GLU A 106 -2.91 20.28 -12.94
N GLY A 107 -2.25 20.50 -14.08
CA GLY A 107 -0.89 21.03 -14.14
C GLY A 107 0.23 20.04 -13.80
N SER A 108 -0.03 18.73 -13.72
CA SER A 108 0.96 17.68 -13.40
C SER A 108 1.79 18.02 -12.16
N LEU A 109 1.10 18.16 -11.01
CA LEU A 109 1.71 18.49 -9.71
C LEU A 109 2.99 17.66 -9.48
N PRO A 110 4.18 18.29 -9.52
CA PRO A 110 5.43 17.55 -9.47
C PRO A 110 5.54 16.83 -8.12
N LEU A 111 5.91 15.56 -8.14
CA LEU A 111 6.13 14.81 -6.91
C LEU A 111 7.52 15.12 -6.36
N SER A 112 7.60 15.51 -5.09
CA SER A 112 8.90 15.59 -4.42
C SER A 112 9.52 14.18 -4.37
N MET A 113 10.83 14.07 -4.53
CA MET A 113 11.52 12.77 -4.41
C MET A 113 11.23 12.06 -3.06
N TRP A 114 11.04 12.84 -1.99
CA TRP A 114 10.78 12.31 -0.66
C TRP A 114 9.44 11.58 -0.55
N ILE A 115 8.35 12.12 -1.13
CA ILE A 115 7.04 11.42 -1.09
C ILE A 115 7.09 10.09 -1.86
N ILE A 116 7.87 10.03 -2.94
CA ILE A 116 8.09 8.80 -3.71
C ILE A 116 8.81 7.76 -2.84
N LEU A 117 9.91 8.16 -2.18
CA LEU A 117 10.70 7.29 -1.30
C LEU A 117 9.88 6.81 -0.10
N VAL A 118 9.19 7.72 0.60
CA VAL A 118 8.35 7.39 1.76
C VAL A 118 7.24 6.41 1.37
N THR A 119 6.59 6.62 0.22
CA THR A 119 5.55 5.71 -0.29
C THR A 119 6.12 4.33 -0.57
N TYR A 120 7.29 4.25 -1.21
CA TYR A 120 7.96 2.98 -1.52
C TYR A 120 8.37 2.23 -0.26
N LEU A 121 9.05 2.90 0.68
CA LEU A 121 9.55 2.32 1.93
C LEU A 121 8.42 1.86 2.85
N LEU A 122 7.37 2.67 3.01
CA LEU A 122 6.21 2.31 3.79
C LEU A 122 5.47 1.12 3.16
N ALA A 123 5.35 1.06 1.84
CA ALA A 123 4.75 -0.08 1.16
C ALA A 123 5.56 -1.37 1.34
N LEU A 124 6.90 -1.30 1.29
CA LEU A 124 7.78 -2.43 1.62
C LEU A 124 7.59 -2.88 3.07
N PHE A 125 7.58 -1.96 4.02
CA PHE A 125 7.33 -2.24 5.44
C PHE A 125 6.02 -3.02 5.65
N LEU A 126 4.91 -2.54 5.07
CA LEU A 126 3.61 -3.20 5.18
C LEU A 126 3.57 -4.56 4.45
N ALA A 127 4.24 -4.67 3.30
CA ALA A 127 4.31 -5.91 2.55
C ALA A 127 5.12 -6.99 3.29
N LEU A 128 6.24 -6.61 3.92
CA LEU A 128 7.06 -7.46 4.78
C LEU A 128 6.31 -7.89 6.04
N ALA A 129 5.57 -6.99 6.70
CA ALA A 129 4.71 -7.34 7.83
C ALA A 129 3.74 -8.47 7.48
N LYS A 130 3.12 -8.39 6.29
CA LYS A 130 2.26 -9.46 5.78
C LYS A 130 3.03 -10.76 5.50
N ARG A 131 4.29 -10.69 5.05
CA ARG A 131 5.14 -11.88 4.90
C ARG A 131 5.47 -12.52 6.23
N ARG A 132 5.64 -11.73 7.29
CA ARG A 132 5.89 -12.22 8.64
C ARG A 132 4.78 -13.15 9.10
N ASP A 133 3.52 -12.75 8.91
CA ASP A 133 2.36 -13.60 9.23
C ASP A 133 2.37 -14.90 8.44
N ASP A 134 2.67 -14.85 7.14
CA ASP A 134 2.77 -16.05 6.32
C ASP A 134 3.91 -16.98 6.81
N VAL A 135 5.04 -16.45 7.31
CA VAL A 135 6.12 -17.25 7.95
C VAL A 135 5.65 -17.89 9.26
N LEU A 136 4.94 -17.17 10.12
CA LEU A 136 4.39 -17.71 11.36
C LEU A 136 3.36 -18.81 11.10
N LEU A 137 2.48 -18.61 10.12
CA LEU A 137 1.51 -19.62 9.69
C LEU A 137 2.19 -20.89 9.18
N ARG A 138 3.28 -20.74 8.43
CA ARG A 138 4.10 -21.88 7.98
C ARG A 138 4.70 -22.64 9.16
N ALA A 139 5.27 -21.94 10.14
CA ALA A 139 5.83 -22.55 11.34
C ALA A 139 4.75 -23.34 12.12
N ALA A 140 3.50 -22.89 12.09
CA ALA A 140 2.34 -23.59 12.63
C ALA A 140 1.79 -24.73 11.72
N GLY A 141 2.56 -25.16 10.71
CA GLY A 141 2.21 -26.25 9.80
C GLY A 141 1.11 -25.91 8.78
N LYS A 142 0.75 -24.64 8.59
CA LYS A 142 -0.24 -24.23 7.59
C LYS A 142 0.41 -24.06 6.22
N LYS A 143 -0.35 -24.40 5.17
CA LYS A 143 0.05 -24.13 3.78
C LYS A 143 0.03 -22.63 3.51
N VAL A 144 1.16 -22.13 3.00
CA VAL A 144 1.34 -20.76 2.54
C VAL A 144 1.96 -20.77 1.14
N ARG A 145 2.03 -19.60 0.52
CA ARG A 145 2.58 -19.43 -0.83
C ARG A 145 4.08 -19.78 -0.89
N LYS A 146 4.56 -20.12 -2.09
CA LYS A 146 5.95 -20.54 -2.33
C LYS A 146 7.02 -19.47 -2.03
N SER A 147 6.75 -18.18 -2.23
CA SER A 147 7.77 -17.13 -1.98
C SER A 147 8.23 -17.09 -0.51
N ILE A 148 7.47 -17.68 0.40
CA ILE A 148 7.81 -17.80 1.83
C ILE A 148 9.01 -18.71 2.07
N ASP A 149 9.39 -19.56 1.11
CA ASP A 149 10.62 -20.36 1.18
C ASP A 149 11.89 -19.51 1.28
N GLY A 150 11.87 -18.28 0.75
CA GLY A 150 13.01 -17.37 0.82
C GLY A 150 13.02 -16.44 2.03
N TYR A 151 12.13 -16.65 3.02
CA TYR A 151 12.03 -15.77 4.18
C TYR A 151 12.12 -16.55 5.50
N ASN A 152 12.75 -15.93 6.50
CA ASN A 152 12.68 -16.34 7.90
C ASN A 152 12.36 -15.13 8.79
N LEU A 153 12.08 -15.37 10.08
CA LEU A 153 11.67 -14.30 11.00
C LEU A 153 12.78 -13.27 11.23
N GLU A 154 14.04 -13.70 11.33
CA GLU A 154 15.18 -12.82 11.55
C GLU A 154 15.33 -11.81 10.42
N PHE A 155 15.35 -12.31 9.17
CA PHE A 155 15.42 -11.49 7.97
C PHE A 155 14.23 -10.52 7.89
N ILE A 156 13.00 -11.00 8.08
CA ILE A 156 11.81 -10.15 7.96
C ILE A 156 11.82 -9.07 9.04
N ASN A 157 12.10 -9.42 10.30
CA ASN A 157 12.13 -8.45 11.39
C ASN A 157 13.21 -7.39 11.14
N GLY A 158 14.41 -7.81 10.76
CA GLY A 158 15.51 -6.90 10.41
C GLY A 158 15.17 -5.98 9.24
N ALA A 159 14.63 -6.53 8.15
CA ALA A 159 14.20 -5.76 6.99
C ALA A 159 13.08 -4.76 7.35
N MET A 160 12.10 -5.17 8.15
CA MET A 160 11.04 -4.28 8.61
C MET A 160 11.57 -3.12 9.45
N MET A 161 12.51 -3.37 10.38
CA MET A 161 13.14 -2.32 11.19
C MET A 161 13.90 -1.32 10.32
N ILE A 162 14.63 -1.79 9.30
CA ILE A 162 15.33 -0.92 8.34
C ILE A 162 14.31 -0.05 7.57
N MET A 163 13.27 -0.66 7.01
CA MET A 163 12.24 0.07 6.25
C MET A 163 11.50 1.10 7.12
N ALA A 164 11.17 0.75 8.36
CA ALA A 164 10.55 1.66 9.32
C ALA A 164 11.43 2.89 9.61
N SER A 165 12.70 2.67 9.94
CA SER A 165 13.67 3.75 10.20
C SER A 165 13.86 4.66 8.99
N LEU A 166 14.06 4.09 7.79
CA LEU A 166 14.19 4.85 6.56
C LEU A 166 12.91 5.62 6.21
N THR A 167 11.73 5.07 6.52
CA THR A 167 10.45 5.77 6.32
C THR A 167 10.35 7.01 7.22
N VAL A 168 10.70 6.88 8.50
CA VAL A 168 10.71 8.03 9.44
C VAL A 168 11.69 9.10 8.97
N VAL A 169 12.93 8.72 8.63
CA VAL A 169 13.93 9.65 8.11
C VAL A 169 13.47 10.30 6.82
N GLY A 170 12.92 9.53 5.88
CA GLY A 170 12.39 10.06 4.63
C GLY A 170 11.22 11.03 4.85
N TYR A 171 10.38 10.80 5.85
CA TYR A 171 9.28 11.70 6.20
C TYR A 171 9.78 12.99 6.86
N ILE A 172 10.80 12.89 7.74
CA ILE A 172 11.46 14.08 8.30
C ILE A 172 12.04 14.92 7.16
N SER A 173 12.80 14.29 6.25
CA SER A 173 13.37 14.97 5.09
C SER A 173 12.31 15.58 4.17
N TYR A 174 11.15 14.93 4.00
CA TYR A 174 10.00 15.51 3.31
C TYR A 174 9.56 16.82 3.99
N CYS A 175 9.31 16.77 5.31
CA CYS A 175 8.83 17.90 6.10
C CYS A 175 9.79 19.10 6.14
N THR A 176 11.10 18.85 6.04
CA THR A 176 12.12 19.92 6.15
C THR A 176 12.68 20.36 4.80
N SER A 177 12.24 19.77 3.68
CA SER A 177 12.75 20.14 2.35
C SER A 177 12.21 21.48 1.86
N GLU A 178 13.07 22.33 1.31
CA GLU A 178 12.70 23.66 0.80
C GLU A 178 11.61 23.59 -0.27
N GLU A 179 11.68 22.59 -1.17
CA GLU A 179 10.67 22.33 -2.20
C GLU A 179 9.27 22.13 -1.59
N VAL A 180 9.18 21.33 -0.53
CA VAL A 180 7.90 21.01 0.13
C VAL A 180 7.41 22.17 0.98
N ILE A 181 8.31 22.85 1.70
CA ILE A 181 7.98 24.03 2.50
C ILE A 181 7.40 25.12 1.61
N SER A 182 8.05 25.41 0.48
CA SER A 182 7.58 26.39 -0.51
C SER A 182 6.22 26.01 -1.08
N ARG A 183 6.03 24.74 -1.44
CA ARG A 183 4.75 24.24 -1.99
C ARG A 183 3.61 24.26 -0.99
N LEU A 184 3.86 23.86 0.25
CA LEU A 184 2.82 23.76 1.29
C LEU A 184 2.63 25.07 2.07
N GLY A 185 3.51 26.06 1.89
CA GLY A 185 3.43 27.37 2.56
C GLY A 185 3.63 27.29 4.08
N THR A 186 4.37 26.29 4.58
CA THR A 186 4.60 26.09 6.01
C THR A 186 5.88 25.32 6.28
N GLU A 187 6.70 25.84 7.21
CA GLU A 187 7.88 25.16 7.74
C GLU A 187 7.54 24.21 8.91
N LYS A 188 6.32 24.33 9.46
CA LYS A 188 5.93 23.69 10.71
C LYS A 188 5.47 22.24 10.54
N LEU A 189 5.49 21.72 9.31
CA LEU A 189 4.98 20.38 9.02
C LEU A 189 5.68 19.29 9.86
N TYR A 190 6.92 19.50 10.30
CA TYR A 190 7.64 18.54 11.15
C TYR A 190 6.93 18.19 12.46
N PHE A 191 5.96 19.00 12.96
CA PHE A 191 5.16 18.62 14.13
C PHE A 191 4.34 17.34 13.90
N THR A 192 4.06 16.96 12.64
CA THR A 192 3.35 15.72 12.32
C THR A 192 4.24 14.47 12.43
N VAL A 193 5.56 14.62 12.55
CA VAL A 193 6.53 13.50 12.63
C VAL A 193 6.23 12.60 13.83
N GLY A 194 5.84 13.19 14.97
CA GLY A 194 5.49 12.43 16.16
C GLY A 194 4.40 11.39 15.91
N PHE A 195 3.36 11.74 15.13
CA PHE A 195 2.30 10.79 14.77
C PHE A 195 2.80 9.69 13.84
N VAL A 196 3.70 9.98 12.90
CA VAL A 196 4.27 8.96 12.01
C VAL A 196 5.10 7.96 12.81
N VAL A 197 5.93 8.44 13.74
CA VAL A 197 6.71 7.57 14.64
C VAL A 197 5.80 6.71 15.50
N LEU A 198 4.79 7.31 16.14
CA LEU A 198 3.81 6.58 16.96
C LEU A 198 3.04 5.52 16.14
N GLY A 199 2.64 5.85 14.91
CA GLY A 199 1.94 4.93 14.02
C GLY A 199 2.81 3.72 13.64
N ILE A 200 4.08 3.96 13.29
CA ILE A 200 5.04 2.89 12.99
C ILE A 200 5.30 2.02 14.22
N LEU A 201 5.55 2.63 15.39
CA LEU A 201 5.79 1.90 16.64
C LEU A 201 4.58 1.04 17.03
N ARG A 202 3.35 1.59 16.97
CA ARG A 202 2.14 0.82 17.28
C ARG A 202 1.94 -0.32 16.27
N TYR A 203 2.17 -0.08 14.98
CA TYR A 203 2.07 -1.14 13.98
C TYR A 203 3.12 -2.24 14.20
N MET A 204 4.36 -1.88 14.56
CA MET A 204 5.40 -2.83 14.94
C MET A 204 5.02 -3.60 16.21
N GLN A 205 4.42 -2.95 17.21
CA GLN A 205 3.94 -3.62 18.42
C GLN A 205 2.87 -4.68 18.08
N ILE A 206 1.87 -4.33 17.26
CA ILE A 206 0.84 -5.28 16.81
C ILE A 206 1.45 -6.44 16.01
N THR A 207 2.48 -6.15 15.22
CA THR A 207 3.12 -7.15 14.37
C THR A 207 4.04 -8.08 15.18
N PHE A 208 4.93 -7.53 15.99
CA PHE A 208 5.99 -8.28 16.68
C PHE A 208 5.57 -8.84 18.03
N VAL A 209 4.72 -8.12 18.78
CA VAL A 209 4.29 -8.51 20.13
C VAL A 209 2.95 -9.24 20.08
N GLU A 210 1.96 -8.65 19.38
CA GLU A 210 0.62 -9.24 19.34
C GLU A 210 0.48 -10.33 18.26
N GLU A 211 1.45 -10.45 17.35
CA GLU A 211 1.49 -11.39 16.21
C GLU A 211 0.22 -11.32 15.32
N LYS A 212 -0.29 -10.10 15.10
CA LYS A 212 -1.55 -9.82 14.38
C LYS A 212 -1.36 -8.83 13.23
N SER A 213 -0.36 -9.01 12.37
CA SER A 213 -0.09 -8.07 11.26
C SER A 213 -1.24 -8.00 10.23
N GLY A 214 -1.99 -9.09 10.07
CA GLY A 214 -3.19 -9.22 9.26
C GLY A 214 -3.13 -8.52 7.91
N SER A 215 -4.26 -7.93 7.50
CA SER A 215 -4.28 -6.94 6.44
C SER A 215 -4.06 -5.57 7.08
N PRO A 216 -3.16 -4.70 6.55
CA PRO A 216 -2.93 -3.36 7.10
C PRO A 216 -4.21 -2.56 7.30
N THR A 217 -5.15 -2.66 6.35
CA THR A 217 -6.47 -2.02 6.45
C THR A 217 -7.29 -2.59 7.60
N LYS A 218 -7.28 -3.91 7.83
CA LYS A 218 -7.99 -4.51 8.97
C LYS A 218 -7.37 -4.12 10.30
N VAL A 219 -6.04 -4.00 10.36
CA VAL A 219 -5.34 -3.51 11.56
C VAL A 219 -5.76 -2.07 11.85
N LEU A 220 -5.68 -1.18 10.87
CA LEU A 220 -6.10 0.22 11.02
C LEU A 220 -7.58 0.35 11.42
N MET A 221 -8.47 -0.47 10.84
CA MET A 221 -9.91 -0.41 11.15
C MET A 221 -10.28 -0.94 12.54
N LYS A 222 -9.41 -1.73 13.18
CA LYS A 222 -9.69 -2.32 14.50
C LYS A 222 -8.91 -1.68 15.64
N ASP A 223 -7.76 -1.09 15.35
CA ASP A 223 -6.89 -0.52 16.36
C ASP A 223 -7.19 0.96 16.59
N ILE A 224 -7.83 1.26 17.73
CA ILE A 224 -8.21 2.63 18.10
C ILE A 224 -6.99 3.55 18.24
N PHE A 225 -5.84 3.03 18.69
CA PHE A 225 -4.63 3.83 18.85
C PHE A 225 -4.13 4.33 17.49
N LEU A 226 -4.05 3.45 16.48
CA LEU A 226 -3.70 3.84 15.11
C LEU A 226 -4.71 4.82 14.51
N GLN A 227 -6.01 4.66 14.79
CA GLN A 227 -7.05 5.59 14.32
C GLN A 227 -6.88 6.98 14.92
N LEU A 228 -6.69 7.07 16.24
CA LEU A 228 -6.44 8.33 16.93
C LEU A 228 -5.14 8.98 16.45
N THR A 229 -4.09 8.18 16.22
CA THR A 229 -2.82 8.67 15.68
C THR A 229 -2.99 9.26 14.27
N LEU A 230 -3.72 8.57 13.39
CA LEU A 230 -4.00 9.06 12.03
C LEU A 230 -4.91 10.29 12.05
N ALA A 231 -5.93 10.31 12.90
CA ALA A 231 -6.80 11.47 13.07
C ALA A 231 -6.03 12.68 13.59
N GLY A 232 -5.17 12.50 14.59
CA GLY A 232 -4.30 13.56 15.11
C GLY A 232 -3.33 14.08 14.04
N TRP A 233 -2.75 13.18 13.23
CA TRP A 233 -1.93 13.57 12.08
C TRP A 233 -2.73 14.41 11.07
N LEU A 234 -3.93 13.95 10.68
CA LEU A 234 -4.79 14.66 9.71
C LEU A 234 -5.20 16.05 10.22
N ILE A 235 -5.65 16.14 11.47
CA ILE A 235 -6.04 17.41 12.09
C ILE A 235 -4.85 18.37 12.11
N THR A 236 -3.68 17.90 12.55
CA THR A 236 -2.46 18.72 12.59
C THR A 236 -2.03 19.15 11.20
N PHE A 237 -2.07 18.25 10.21
CA PHE A 237 -1.74 18.57 8.82
C PHE A 237 -2.66 19.67 8.27
N ILE A 238 -3.98 19.53 8.43
CA ILE A 238 -4.97 20.50 7.98
C ILE A 238 -4.74 21.87 8.62
N LEU A 239 -4.47 21.92 9.92
CA LEU A 239 -4.24 23.17 10.65
C LEU A 239 -2.96 23.89 10.20
N LEU A 240 -1.91 23.13 9.87
CA LEU A 240 -0.59 23.67 9.53
C LEU A 240 -0.45 24.06 8.06
N VAL A 241 -1.17 23.41 7.15
CA VAL A 241 -1.10 23.65 5.70
C VAL A 241 -2.19 24.64 5.29
N PRO A 242 -1.85 25.88 4.87
CA PRO A 242 -2.83 26.92 4.59
C PRO A 242 -3.87 26.54 3.53
N ALA A 243 -3.44 25.88 2.44
CA ALA A 243 -4.34 25.43 1.37
C ALA A 243 -5.37 24.40 1.88
N ALA A 244 -4.93 23.47 2.72
CA ALA A 244 -5.82 22.46 3.30
C ALA A 244 -6.83 23.08 4.27
N ARG A 245 -6.38 24.06 5.08
CA ARG A 245 -7.25 24.83 5.97
C ARG A 245 -8.30 25.62 5.21
N HIS A 246 -7.92 26.31 4.13
CA HIS A 246 -8.87 27.08 3.31
C HIS A 246 -9.92 26.18 2.67
N LEU A 247 -9.58 24.98 2.21
CA LEU A 247 -10.54 24.06 1.60
C LEU A 247 -11.64 23.60 2.58
N ILE A 248 -11.34 23.56 3.88
CA ILE A 248 -12.24 23.01 4.91
C ILE A 248 -12.99 24.09 5.69
N PHE A 249 -12.33 25.22 5.98
CA PHE A 249 -12.87 26.28 6.83
C PHE A 249 -13.14 27.59 6.08
N GLY A 250 -12.83 27.66 4.79
CA GLY A 250 -12.97 28.85 3.93
C GLY A 250 -14.05 28.71 2.87
#